data_AF-A0A6P0TPQ6-F1
#
_entry.id   AF-A0A6P0TPQ6-F1
#
_cell.length_a   1.000
_cell.length_b   1.000
_cell.length_c   1.000
_cell.angle_alpha   90.00
_cell.angle_beta   90.00
_cell.angle_gamma   90.00
#
_symmetry.space_group_name_H-M   'P 1'
#
loop_
_entity.id
_entity.type
_entity.pdbx_description
1 polymer ?
#
loop_
_entity_poly.entity_id
_entity_poly.type
_entity_poly.pdbx_seq_one_letter_code
_entity_poly.pdbx_strand_id
1 'polypeptide(L)'
;MSQQNINRYISFEGTDCEEKSCRIIDYIKQYIENPPHPSRWSNYFRDKLESSLALGQDELFVVCSQMNNVRSLFREYKNTEALNLLEQVEEDCC
;
A
#
# COMPACT_ATOMS: atom_id res chain seq x y z
N MET A 1 11.96 4.79 -38.47
CA MET A 1 12.82 4.86 -37.25
C MET A 1 12.07 5.80 -36.32
N SER A 2 11.55 5.42 -35.16
CA SER A 2 12.11 4.49 -34.16
C SER A 2 10.97 3.78 -33.44
N GLN A 3 11.08 2.46 -33.36
CA GLN A 3 10.13 1.58 -32.68
C GLN A 3 10.37 1.74 -31.18
N GLN A 4 9.44 2.37 -30.46
CA GLN A 4 9.42 2.41 -29.00
C GLN A 4 9.18 0.98 -28.51
N ASN A 5 10.27 0.29 -28.18
CA ASN A 5 10.24 -1.02 -27.56
C ASN A 5 9.76 -0.81 -26.12
N ILE A 6 8.44 -0.79 -25.94
CA ILE A 6 7.83 -0.87 -24.62
C ILE A 6 8.25 -2.24 -24.10
N ASN A 7 9.23 -2.24 -23.20
CA ASN A 7 9.70 -3.40 -22.49
C ASN A 7 8.54 -3.87 -21.60
N ARG A 8 7.67 -4.73 -22.14
CA ARG A 8 6.41 -5.12 -21.49
C ARG A 8 6.57 -6.07 -20.33
N TYR A 9 7.76 -6.59 -20.03
CA TYR A 9 7.86 -7.75 -19.15
C TYR A 9 9.27 -8.00 -18.60
N ILE A 10 9.90 -7.03 -17.95
CA ILE A 10 11.06 -7.35 -17.10
C ILE A 10 11.15 -6.38 -15.92
N SER A 11 10.43 -6.69 -14.85
CA SER A 11 10.90 -6.40 -13.49
C SER A 11 10.83 -7.70 -12.73
N PHE A 12 11.92 -8.09 -12.08
CA PHE A 12 11.93 -9.20 -11.13
C PHE A 12 10.93 -8.85 -10.02
N GLU A 13 9.71 -9.39 -10.09
CA GLU A 13 8.50 -8.87 -9.42
C GLU A 13 8.48 -8.98 -7.88
N GLY A 14 9.44 -9.68 -7.27
CA GLY A 14 9.45 -9.88 -5.80
C GLY A 14 9.87 -8.65 -4.99
N THR A 15 10.99 -8.02 -5.34
CA THR A 15 11.61 -7.00 -4.48
C THR A 15 10.95 -5.63 -4.58
N ASP A 16 10.41 -5.28 -5.75
CA ASP A 16 9.75 -3.99 -5.99
C ASP A 16 8.36 -3.95 -5.33
N CYS A 17 7.58 -5.03 -5.45
CA CYS A 17 6.28 -5.17 -4.79
C CYS A 17 6.42 -5.19 -3.25
N GLU A 18 7.43 -5.88 -2.73
CA GLU A 18 7.74 -5.91 -1.29
C GLU A 18 8.17 -4.53 -0.76
N GLU A 19 9.04 -3.81 -1.49
CA GLU A 19 9.47 -2.48 -1.07
C GLU A 19 8.31 -1.47 -1.12
N LYS A 20 7.50 -1.49 -2.20
CA LYS A 20 6.33 -0.62 -2.35
C LYS A 20 5.29 -0.91 -1.26
N SER A 21 5.01 -2.17 -0.95
CA SER A 21 4.05 -2.53 0.09
C SER A 21 4.54 -2.14 1.49
N CYS A 22 5.83 -2.32 1.80
CA CYS A 22 6.44 -1.82 3.03
C CYS A 22 6.22 -0.31 3.20
N ARG A 23 6.49 0.47 2.15
CA ARG A 23 6.28 1.94 2.18
C ARG A 23 4.80 2.31 2.42
N ILE A 24 3.86 1.58 1.81
CA ILE A 24 2.42 1.78 2.05
C ILE A 24 2.08 1.50 3.52
N ILE A 25 2.60 0.42 4.10
CA ILE A 25 2.40 0.09 5.51
C ILE A 25 3.00 1.17 6.42
N ASP A 26 4.14 1.76 6.08
CA ASP A 26 4.74 2.85 6.86
C ASP A 26 3.90 4.11 6.85
N TYR A 27 3.30 4.50 5.71
CA TYR A 27 2.31 5.59 5.68
C TYR A 27 1.11 5.29 6.60
N ILE A 28 0.61 4.05 6.57
CA ILE A 28 -0.50 3.63 7.43
C ILE A 28 -0.10 3.74 8.91
N LYS A 29 1.09 3.27 9.30
CA LYS A 29 1.60 3.37 10.67
C LYS A 29 1.73 4.84 11.11
N GLN A 30 2.30 5.70 10.27
CA GLN A 30 2.40 7.14 10.55
C GLN A 30 1.02 7.75 10.84
N TYR A 31 0.01 7.33 10.10
CA TYR A 31 -1.38 7.77 10.25
C TYR A 31 -2.14 7.17 11.42
N ILE A 32 -1.73 5.99 11.91
CA ILE A 32 -2.22 5.42 13.16
C ILE A 32 -1.65 6.20 14.35
N GLU A 33 -0.37 6.57 14.29
CA GLU A 33 0.34 7.26 15.38
C GLU A 33 0.00 8.75 15.45
N ASN A 34 -0.01 9.43 14.30
CA ASN A 34 -0.20 10.87 14.19
C ASN A 34 -1.25 11.20 13.12
N PRO A 35 -2.54 10.90 13.37
CA PRO A 35 -3.58 11.20 12.42
C PRO A 35 -3.75 12.73 12.26
N PRO A 36 -3.94 13.25 11.03
CA PRO A 36 -4.15 14.68 10.80
C PRO A 36 -5.47 15.19 11.38
N HIS A 37 -6.45 14.28 11.57
CA HIS A 37 -7.71 14.53 12.27
C HIS A 37 -8.27 13.20 12.80
N PRO A 38 -9.20 13.22 13.77
CA PRO A 38 -9.84 12.00 14.25
C PRO A 38 -10.44 11.19 13.10
N SER A 39 -10.16 9.89 13.06
CA SER A 39 -10.67 8.98 12.04
C SER A 39 -10.88 7.57 12.59
N ARG A 40 -11.85 6.86 12.02
CA ARG A 40 -12.07 5.42 12.28
C ARG A 40 -10.89 4.56 11.82
N TRP A 41 -10.08 5.06 10.87
CA TRP A 41 -9.00 4.31 10.26
C TRP A 41 -7.87 3.97 11.22
N SER A 42 -7.56 4.85 12.19
CA SER A 42 -6.47 4.61 13.14
C SER A 42 -6.71 3.38 14.01
N ASN A 43 -7.96 3.12 14.43
CA ASN A 43 -8.29 1.90 15.18
C ASN A 43 -8.38 0.70 14.23
N TYR A 44 -9.06 0.86 13.10
CA TYR A 44 -9.22 -0.21 12.10
C TYR A 44 -7.88 -0.79 11.64
N PHE A 45 -6.92 0.05 11.23
CA PHE A 45 -5.64 -0.42 10.74
C PHE A 45 -4.71 -0.89 11.85
N ARG A 46 -4.84 -0.37 13.07
CA ARG A 46 -4.11 -0.91 14.24
C ARG A 46 -4.49 -2.37 14.48
N ASP A 47 -5.78 -2.65 14.64
CA ASP A 47 -6.29 -4.01 14.86
C ASP A 47 -5.95 -4.92 13.67
N LYS A 48 -6.02 -4.38 12.45
CA LYS A 48 -5.72 -5.15 11.24
C LYS A 48 -4.24 -5.54 11.16
N LEU A 49 -3.32 -4.62 11.43
CA LEU A 49 -1.88 -4.89 11.39
C LEU A 49 -1.47 -5.86 12.51
N GLU A 50 -2.05 -5.73 13.71
CA GLU A 50 -1.84 -6.69 14.80
C GLU A 50 -2.32 -8.09 14.42
N SER A 51 -3.52 -8.19 13.83
CA SER A 51 -4.06 -9.46 13.35
C SER A 51 -3.21 -10.07 12.24
N SER A 52 -2.72 -9.27 11.29
CA SER A 52 -1.89 -9.77 10.19
C SER A 52 -0.53 -10.26 10.67
N LEU A 53 0.10 -9.56 11.62
CA LEU A 53 1.32 -10.03 12.28
C LEU A 53 1.12 -11.36 13.00
N ALA A 54 0.01 -11.51 13.74
CA ALA A 54 -0.31 -12.75 14.45
C ALA A 54 -0.53 -13.95 13.50
N LEU A 55 -0.97 -13.68 12.26
CA LEU A 55 -1.18 -14.68 11.22
C LEU A 55 0.06 -14.90 10.33
N GLY A 56 1.15 -14.17 10.56
CA GLY A 56 2.36 -14.25 9.73
C GLY A 56 2.15 -13.77 8.29
N GLN A 57 1.21 -12.85 8.08
CA GLN A 57 0.95 -12.25 6.77
C GLN A 57 1.96 -11.14 6.48
N ASP A 58 2.54 -11.16 5.29
CA ASP A 58 3.42 -10.10 4.82
C ASP A 58 2.67 -8.82 4.42
N GLU A 59 3.41 -7.73 4.28
CA GLU A 59 2.91 -6.40 3.95
C GLU A 59 2.20 -6.38 2.60
N LEU A 60 2.70 -7.12 1.61
CA LEU A 60 2.09 -7.19 0.28
C LEU A 60 0.70 -7.81 0.36
N PHE A 61 0.53 -8.91 1.09
CA PHE A 61 -0.75 -9.54 1.35
C PHE A 61 -1.71 -8.58 2.06
N VAL A 62 -1.23 -7.83 3.06
CA VAL A 62 -2.05 -6.85 3.77
C VAL A 62 -2.53 -5.76 2.81
N VAL A 63 -1.62 -5.18 2.02
CA VAL A 63 -1.95 -4.11 1.06
C VAL A 63 -2.92 -4.60 0.00
N CYS A 64 -2.65 -5.73 -0.67
CA CYS A 64 -3.53 -6.28 -1.70
C CYS A 64 -4.90 -6.67 -1.13
N SER A 65 -4.96 -7.31 0.05
CA SER A 65 -6.25 -7.71 0.65
C SER A 65 -7.07 -6.54 1.21
N GLN A 66 -6.42 -5.40 1.50
CA GLN A 66 -7.05 -4.20 2.06
C GLN A 66 -7.06 -3.02 1.08
N MET A 67 -6.80 -3.25 -0.21
CA MET A 67 -6.60 -2.23 -1.24
C MET A 67 -7.60 -1.08 -1.17
N ASN A 68 -8.89 -1.39 -1.13
CA ASN A 68 -9.96 -0.38 -1.08
C ASN A 68 -9.99 0.42 0.23
N ASN A 69 -9.65 -0.23 1.35
CA ASN A 69 -9.59 0.43 2.66
C ASN A 69 -8.38 1.37 2.72
N VAL A 70 -7.22 0.91 2.22
CA VAL A 70 -6.00 1.73 2.13
C VAL A 70 -6.22 2.94 1.23
N ARG A 71 -6.88 2.73 0.08
CA ARG A 71 -7.27 3.84 -0.81
C ARG A 71 -8.20 4.84 -0.14
N SER A 72 -9.15 4.36 0.65
CA SER A 72 -10.10 5.22 1.36
C SER A 72 -9.40 6.06 2.42
N LEU A 73 -8.46 5.48 3.17
CA LEU A 73 -7.59 6.19 4.11
C LEU A 73 -6.78 7.29 3.41
N PHE A 74 -6.06 6.97 2.34
CA PHE A 74 -5.21 7.94 1.67
C PHE A 74 -6.01 9.06 0.98
N ARG A 75 -7.23 8.76 0.48
CA ARG A 75 -8.16 9.79 -0.01
C ARG A 75 -8.62 10.72 1.11
N GLU A 76 -8.98 10.17 2.27
CA GLU A 76 -9.43 10.96 3.43
C GLU A 76 -8.34 11.95 3.86
N TYR A 77 -7.08 11.48 3.92
CA TYR A 77 -5.93 12.30 4.29
C TYR A 77 -5.27 13.05 3.13
N LYS A 78 -5.86 12.96 1.92
CA LYS A 78 -5.38 13.62 0.70
C LYS A 78 -3.90 13.34 0.37
N ASN A 79 -3.41 12.14 0.71
CA ASN A 79 -2.04 11.73 0.43
C ASN A 79 -1.92 11.25 -1.02
N THR A 80 -1.59 12.19 -1.91
CA THR A 80 -1.50 11.90 -3.35
C THR A 80 -0.30 10.99 -3.68
N GLU A 81 0.80 11.12 -2.96
CA GLU A 81 1.98 10.28 -3.14
C GLU A 81 1.66 8.81 -2.82
N ALA A 82 1.02 8.56 -1.66
CA ALA A 82 0.62 7.22 -1.26
C ALA A 82 -0.49 6.64 -2.15
N LEU A 83 -1.36 7.48 -2.73
CA LEU A 83 -2.34 7.05 -3.73
C LEU A 83 -1.67 6.58 -5.02
N ASN A 84 -0.71 7.34 -5.55
CA ASN A 84 0.02 6.95 -6.77
C ASN A 84 0.87 5.69 -6.54
N LEU A 85 1.42 5.52 -5.34
CA LEU A 85 2.14 4.31 -4.95
C LEU A 85 1.20 3.10 -4.88
N LEU A 86 0.01 3.29 -4.31
CA LEU A 86 -1.02 2.24 -4.22
C LEU A 86 -1.53 1.82 -5.61
N GLU A 87 -1.69 2.76 -6.54
CA GLU A 87 -2.07 2.46 -7.93
C GLU A 87 -1.00 1.62 -8.64
N GLN A 88 0.29 1.92 -8.46
CA GLN A 88 1.37 1.09 -8.99
C GLN A 88 1.33 -0.33 -8.41
N VAL A 89 1.11 -0.48 -7.10
CA VAL A 89 1.00 -1.80 -6.47
C VAL A 89 -0.23 -2.58 -6.97
N GLU A 90 -1.34 -1.90 -7.23
CA GLU A 90 -2.53 -2.54 -7.80
C GLU A 90 -2.29 -3.07 -9.22
N GLU A 91 -1.62 -2.30 -10.07
CA GLU A 91 -1.33 -2.71 -11.45
C GLU A 91 -0.22 -3.75 -11.55
N ASP A 92 0.82 -3.63 -10.73
CA ASP A 92 2.03 -4.44 -10.83
C ASP A 92 1.99 -5.72 -9.97
N CYS A 93 1.16 -5.80 -8.91
CA CYS A 93 1.38 -6.80 -7.84
C CYS A 93 0.16 -7.60 -7.32
N CYS A 94 -1.12 -7.27 -7.59
CA CYS A 94 -2.27 -7.81 -6.81
C CYS A 94 -3.31 -8.73 -7.54
#